data_AF-K1TNF3-F1
#
_entry.id   AF-K1TNF3-F1
#
_cell.length_a   1.000
_cell.length_b   1.000
_cell.length_c   1.000
_cell.angle_alpha   90.00
_cell.angle_beta   90.00
_cell.angle_gamma   90.00
#
_symmetry.space_group_name_H-M   'P 1'
#
loop_
_entity.id
_entity.type
_entity.pdbx_description
1 polymer ?
#
loop_
_entity_poly.entity_id
_entity_poly.type
_entity_poly.pdbx_seq_one_letter_code
_entity_poly.pdbx_strand_id
1 'polypeptide(L)'
;MKNNNISRKDRLKSKRQAPANYLIVCEGKKTEPNYFNGLKKKINEKYGNKVDVLIPNIEVKGTGMNTTSLVKYTQKTVNHANKVYGQV
;
A
#
# COMPACT_ATOMS: atom_id res chain seq x y z
N MET A 1 6.34 -22.23 35.69
CA MET A 1 5.58 -20.98 35.48
C MET A 1 6.22 -20.23 34.32
N LYS A 2 5.51 -20.01 33.20
CA LYS A 2 6.06 -19.30 32.02
C LYS A 2 5.92 -17.79 32.24
N ASN A 3 7.04 -17.10 32.40
CA ASN A 3 7.08 -15.66 32.60
C ASN A 3 6.80 -14.94 31.28
N ASN A 4 5.54 -14.58 31.04
CA ASN A 4 5.08 -13.84 29.86
C ASN A 4 5.37 -12.32 29.97
N ASN A 5 6.61 -11.94 30.31
CA ASN A 5 7.02 -10.53 30.36
C ASN A 5 7.33 -10.01 28.95
N ILE A 6 6.31 -10.00 28.08
CA ILE A 6 6.37 -9.26 26.82
C ILE A 6 6.34 -7.77 27.20
N SER A 7 7.46 -7.09 27.02
CA SER A 7 7.61 -5.67 27.32
C SER A 7 6.60 -4.85 26.49
N ARG A 8 6.10 -3.74 27.05
CA ARG A 8 5.25 -2.79 26.28
C ARG A 8 5.91 -2.35 24.97
N LYS A 9 7.25 -2.26 24.92
CA LYS A 9 8.01 -1.97 23.69
C LYS A 9 7.86 -3.06 22.63
N ASP A 10 7.77 -4.33 23.03
CA ASP A 10 7.61 -5.45 22.10
C ASP A 10 6.20 -5.52 21.51
N ARG A 11 5.18 -5.16 22.30
CA ARG A 11 3.79 -4.98 21.81
C ARG A 11 3.63 -3.79 20.85
N LEU A 12 4.50 -2.77 20.94
CA LEU A 12 4.53 -1.66 19.99
C LEU A 12 5.25 -2.04 18.70
N LYS A 13 6.32 -2.84 18.76
CA LYS A 13 7.00 -3.37 17.57
C LYS A 13 6.07 -4.21 16.68
N SER A 14 5.11 -4.94 17.26
CA SER A 14 4.12 -5.71 16.49
C SER A 14 3.04 -4.84 15.85
N LYS A 15 2.85 -3.60 16.31
CA LYS A 15 2.06 -2.57 15.62
C LYS A 15 2.94 -1.82 14.62
N ARG A 16 3.64 -2.55 13.74
CA ARG A 16 4.24 -1.94 12.55
C ARG A 16 3.10 -1.24 11.81
N GLN A 17 3.06 0.08 11.95
CA GLN A 17 2.05 0.92 11.35
C GLN A 17 2.11 0.61 9.86
N ALA A 18 0.99 0.11 9.32
CA ALA A 18 0.93 -0.25 7.92
C ALA A 18 1.46 0.94 7.10
N PRO A 19 2.43 0.72 6.20
CA PRO A 19 3.10 1.80 5.51
C PRO A 19 2.08 2.72 4.84
N ALA A 20 2.24 4.03 5.04
CA ALA A 20 1.23 5.01 4.63
C ALA A 20 1.06 5.13 3.10
N ASN A 21 1.97 4.56 2.30
CA ASN A 21 1.93 4.62 0.84
C ASN A 21 1.98 3.22 0.21
N TYR A 22 1.06 2.95 -0.71
CA TYR A 22 0.99 1.72 -1.51
C TYR A 22 1.08 2.06 -2.99
N LEU A 23 1.82 1.23 -3.73
CA LEU A 23 1.87 1.26 -5.19
C LEU A 23 1.27 -0.04 -5.72
N ILE A 24 0.19 0.06 -6.49
CA ILE A 24 -0.40 -1.07 -7.21
C ILE A 24 -0.07 -0.89 -8.68
N VAL A 25 0.76 -1.78 -9.22
CA VAL A 25 1.12 -1.80 -10.64
C VAL A 25 0.45 -3.01 -11.28
N CYS A 26 -0.24 -2.78 -12.39
CA CYS A 26 -1.01 -3.80 -13.09
C CYS A 26 -0.75 -3.74 -14.61
N GLU A 27 -1.03 -4.85 -15.28
CA GLU A 27 -0.82 -4.99 -16.72
C GLU A 27 -1.91 -4.24 -17.49
N GLY A 28 -3.18 -4.38 -17.10
CA GLY A 28 -4.29 -3.71 -17.75
C GLY A 28 -4.20 -2.19 -17.64
N LYS A 29 -4.53 -1.47 -18.73
CA LYS A 29 -4.60 0.01 -18.72
C LYS A 29 -5.95 0.58 -18.29
N LYS A 30 -7.01 -0.25 -18.31
CA LYS A 30 -8.40 0.20 -18.09
C LYS A 30 -9.07 -0.57 -16.95
N THR A 31 -9.36 -1.85 -17.17
CA THR A 31 -10.16 -2.66 -16.26
C THR A 31 -9.55 -2.75 -14.86
N GLU A 32 -8.30 -3.21 -14.74
CA GLU A 32 -7.63 -3.36 -13.45
C GLU A 32 -7.44 -2.00 -12.72
N PRO A 33 -6.91 -0.94 -13.37
CA PRO A 33 -6.85 0.38 -12.74
C PRO A 33 -8.19 0.89 -12.24
N ASN A 34 -9.27 0.68 -13.01
CA ASN A 34 -10.60 1.12 -12.62
C ASN A 34 -11.13 0.38 -11.39
N TYR A 35 -10.87 -0.94 -11.27
CA TYR A 35 -11.23 -1.69 -10.07
C TYR A 35 -10.51 -1.15 -8.83
N PHE A 36 -9.20 -0.93 -8.90
CA PHE A 36 -8.43 -0.42 -7.75
C PHE A 36 -8.77 1.03 -7.43
N ASN A 37 -9.04 1.88 -8.43
CA ASN A 37 -9.50 3.25 -8.21
C ASN A 37 -10.90 3.27 -7.56
N GLY A 38 -11.79 2.34 -7.95
CA GLY A 38 -13.08 2.15 -7.29
C GLY A 38 -12.93 1.72 -5.83
N LEU A 39 -11.99 0.82 -5.53
CA LEU A 39 -11.66 0.43 -4.15
C LEU A 39 -11.14 1.61 -3.34
N LYS A 40 -10.18 2.36 -3.89
CA LYS A 40 -9.64 3.59 -3.28
C LYS A 40 -10.76 4.59 -2.98
N LYS A 41 -11.68 4.80 -3.92
CA LYS A 41 -12.84 5.68 -3.75
C LYS A 41 -13.72 5.23 -2.58
N LYS A 42 -14.09 3.94 -2.51
CA LYS A 42 -14.92 3.40 -1.42
C LYS A 42 -14.25 3.51 -0.04
N ILE A 43 -12.94 3.31 0.04
CA ILE A 43 -12.17 3.50 1.28
C ILE A 43 -12.24 4.97 1.71
N ASN A 44 -12.00 5.89 0.78
CA ASN A 44 -12.06 7.33 1.05
C ASN A 44 -13.48 7.79 1.41
N GLU A 45 -14.53 7.27 0.77
CA GLU A 45 -15.93 7.60 1.12
C GLU A 45 -16.27 7.14 2.54
N LYS A 46 -15.80 5.95 2.96
CA LYS A 46 -16.13 5.37 4.27
C LYS A 46 -15.31 5.95 5.44
N TYR A 47 -14.07 6.35 5.18
CA TYR A 47 -13.11 6.74 6.22
C TYR A 47 -12.51 8.14 6.03
N GLY A 48 -12.74 8.81 4.89
CA GLY A 48 -12.20 10.13 4.51
C GLY A 48 -12.31 11.22 5.57
N ASN A 49 -13.42 11.22 6.29
CA ASN A 49 -13.75 12.24 7.28
C ASN A 49 -13.43 11.81 8.72
N LYS A 50 -12.85 10.62 8.93
CA LYS A 50 -12.56 10.11 10.27
C LYS A 50 -11.13 10.47 10.67
N VAL A 51 -11.00 11.41 11.60
CA VAL A 51 -9.72 11.92 12.10
C VAL A 51 -8.85 10.79 12.72
N ASP A 52 -9.49 9.78 13.31
CA ASP A 52 -8.79 8.67 13.97
C ASP A 52 -8.29 7.57 13.02
N VAL A 53 -8.61 7.63 11.72
CA VAL A 53 -8.28 6.58 10.75
C VAL A 53 -7.22 7.09 9.79
N LEU A 54 -6.01 6.51 9.87
CA LEU A 54 -4.95 6.75 8.89
C LEU A 54 -5.36 6.11 7.55
N ILE A 55 -5.70 6.94 6.56
CA ILE A 55 -6.03 6.47 5.21
C ILE A 55 -4.73 6.26 4.43
N PRO A 56 -4.47 5.05 3.91
CA PRO A 56 -3.30 4.80 3.10
C PRO A 56 -3.38 5.53 1.76
N ASN A 57 -2.28 6.13 1.34
CA ASN A 57 -2.10 6.71 0.01
C ASN A 57 -1.85 5.59 -1.01
N ILE A 58 -2.88 5.23 -1.76
CA ILE A 58 -2.81 4.21 -2.80
C ILE A 58 -2.60 4.88 -4.17
N GLU A 59 -1.51 4.53 -4.84
CA GLU A 59 -1.20 4.91 -6.22
C GLU A 59 -1.40 3.70 -7.14
N VAL A 60 -2.19 3.88 -8.20
CA VAL A 60 -2.55 2.79 -9.13
C VAL A 60 -1.99 3.12 -10.51
N LYS A 61 -1.24 2.18 -11.10
CA LYS A 61 -0.66 2.31 -12.45
C LYS A 61 -1.01 1.12 -13.32
N GLY A 62 -1.74 1.39 -14.41
CA GLY A 62 -1.99 0.43 -15.49
C GLY A 62 -1.02 0.64 -16.63
N THR A 63 -0.15 -0.32 -16.89
CA THR A 63 1.03 -0.09 -17.74
C THR A 63 0.88 -0.61 -19.17
N GLY A 64 0.04 -1.61 -19.40
CA GLY A 64 -0.06 -2.36 -20.66
C GLY A 64 1.17 -3.18 -21.00
N MET A 65 1.98 -3.51 -20.00
CA MET A 65 3.23 -4.23 -20.20
C MET A 65 3.10 -5.69 -19.79
N ASN A 66 3.83 -6.56 -20.48
CA ASN A 66 4.00 -7.94 -20.06
C ASN A 66 4.64 -8.05 -18.66
N THR A 67 4.49 -9.21 -18.03
CA THR A 67 4.88 -9.46 -16.64
C THR A 67 6.34 -9.10 -16.34
N THR A 68 7.29 -9.45 -17.21
CA THR A 68 8.72 -9.17 -16.98
C THR A 68 9.02 -7.67 -17.02
N SER A 69 8.39 -6.96 -17.96
CA SER A 69 8.55 -5.50 -18.09
C SER A 69 7.85 -4.76 -16.94
N LEU A 70 6.73 -5.30 -16.46
CA LEU A 70 5.99 -4.79 -15.30
C LEU A 70 6.86 -4.77 -14.04
N VAL A 71 7.60 -5.85 -13.77
CA VAL A 71 8.52 -5.93 -12.63
C VAL A 71 9.63 -4.88 -12.73
N LYS A 72 10.29 -4.78 -13.90
CA LYS A 72 11.37 -3.80 -14.13
C LYS A 72 10.88 -2.36 -13.98
N TYR A 73 9.71 -2.05 -14.53
CA TYR A 73 9.07 -0.76 -14.38
C TYR A 73 8.73 -0.44 -12.93
N THR A 74 8.22 -1.43 -12.20
CA THR A 74 7.87 -1.27 -10.77
C THR A 74 9.11 -0.96 -9.96
N GLN A 75 10.20 -1.72 -10.15
CA GLN A 75 11.47 -1.47 -9.48
C GLN A 75 12.01 -0.07 -9.80
N LYS A 76 11.97 0.34 -11.08
CA LYS A 76 12.37 1.70 -11.48
C LYS A 76 11.50 2.75 -10.80
N THR A 77 10.18 2.56 -10.78
CA THR A 77 9.23 3.50 -10.17
C THR A 77 9.49 3.67 -8.68
N VAL A 78 9.72 2.58 -7.95
CA VAL A 78 10.04 2.62 -6.52
C VAL A 78 11.38 3.31 -6.26
N ASN A 79 12.42 2.98 -7.03
CA ASN A 79 13.77 3.55 -6.86
C ASN A 79 13.82 5.07 -7.11
N HIS A 80 12.99 5.60 -8.00
CA HIS A 80 12.94 7.04 -8.32
C HIS A 80 11.90 7.80 -7.48
N ALA A 81 11.15 7.14 -6.61
CA ALA A 81 10.13 7.79 -5.82
C ALA A 81 10.75 8.49 -4.60
N ASN A 82 10.32 9.73 -4.35
CA ASN A 82 10.66 10.48 -3.13
C ASN A 82 9.94 9.96 -1.88
N LYS A 83 9.14 8.90 -2.01
CA LYS A 83 8.34 8.30 -0.93
C LYS A 83 8.60 6.81 -0.86
N VAL A 84 8.61 6.29 0.37
CA VAL A 84 8.75 4.86 0.61
C VAL A 84 7.39 4.19 0.46
N TYR A 85 7.33 3.18 -0.41
CA TYR A 85 6.18 2.31 -0.53
C TYR A 85 6.29 1.11 0.40
N GLY A 86 5.15 0.65 0.90
CA GLY A 86 5.07 -0.52 1.73
C GLY A 86 5.43 -1.82 1.03
N GLN A 87 6.15 -2.69 1.75
CA GLN A 87 6.28 -4.11 1.41
C GLN A 87 5.27 -4.88 2.26
N VAL A 88 4.42 -5.67 1.62
CA VAL A 88 3.34 -6.46 2.23
C VAL A 88 3.54 -7.93 1.91
#